data_AF-A0A1B6HRW5-F1
#
_entry.id   AF-A0A1B6HRW5-F1
#
_cell.length_a   1.000
_cell.length_b   1.000
_cell.length_c   1.000
_cell.angle_alpha   90.00
_cell.angle_beta   90.00
_cell.angle_gamma   90.00
#
_symmetry.space_group_name_H-M   'P 1'
#
loop_
_entity.id
_entity.type
_entity.pdbx_description
1 polymer ?
#
loop_
_entity_poly.entity_id
_entity_poly.type
_entity_poly.pdbx_seq_one_letter_code
_entity_poly.pdbx_strand_id
1 'polypeptide(L)'
;DVVLILFQRKVDQVRPDVEKNFFFPNWAESLKVMADTKFLYNLQNFPKDKINAETVDLMLPYLENPLYTFEGAKIACGNVAGLLQWTTAMKAFYNVNKDVLPLKANLAIQQNRLNIATKELNEAQKLLAAKEEELAAAQQQFDVAMAAKQEVLDVANKVKSKMDAASALINGLAGEQVRWTEQSQAFRSETERLVGDVLLLTGFLSYTGPFNQEYRNLLQTTWYNELVTRKIPVTANLNITENLVDTPTIGEWNLQGLPSDELSIQNGIIVTKASRFPLLIDPQSQGIAWIKNKEKENNLQVTSLNHKY
;
A
#
# COMPACT_ATOMS: atom_id res chain seq x y z
N ASP A 1 -83.02 17.95 -44.87
CA ASP A 1 -83.21 17.52 -43.46
C ASP A 1 -81.91 17.18 -42.73
N VAL A 2 -81.14 16.16 -43.13
CA VAL A 2 -79.85 15.82 -42.48
C VAL A 2 -78.88 17.00 -42.36
N VAL A 3 -78.77 17.80 -43.43
CA VAL A 3 -77.96 19.04 -43.43
C VAL A 3 -78.55 20.09 -42.46
N LEU A 4 -79.87 20.22 -42.36
CA LEU A 4 -80.51 21.13 -41.40
C LEU A 4 -80.19 20.72 -39.96
N ILE A 5 -80.22 19.42 -39.68
CA ILE A 5 -79.91 18.84 -38.37
C ILE A 5 -78.45 19.12 -37.99
N LEU A 6 -77.49 18.89 -38.90
CA LEU A 6 -76.07 19.19 -38.65
C LEU A 6 -75.81 20.68 -38.41
N PHE A 7 -76.50 21.58 -39.13
CA PHE A 7 -76.41 23.02 -38.88
C PHE A 7 -77.31 23.52 -37.74
N GLN A 8 -78.00 22.62 -37.02
CA GLN A 8 -78.92 22.94 -35.93
C GLN A 8 -79.98 24.00 -36.33
N ARG A 9 -80.42 23.97 -37.59
CA ARG A 9 -81.49 24.85 -38.09
C ARG A 9 -82.86 24.28 -37.72
N LYS A 10 -83.89 25.14 -37.72
CA LYS A 10 -85.27 24.74 -37.38
C LYS A 10 -85.73 23.61 -38.31
N VAL A 11 -86.21 22.52 -37.71
CA VAL A 11 -86.85 21.41 -38.43
C VAL A 11 -88.33 21.38 -38.07
N ASP A 12 -89.21 21.29 -39.05
CA ASP A 12 -90.65 21.16 -38.84
C ASP A 12 -90.99 19.82 -38.16
N GLN A 13 -92.14 19.75 -37.50
CA GLN A 13 -92.59 18.52 -36.82
C GLN A 13 -92.75 17.37 -37.82
N VAL A 14 -92.15 16.23 -37.51
CA VAL A 14 -92.12 15.04 -38.36
C VAL A 14 -93.55 14.53 -38.61
N ARG A 15 -93.95 14.44 -39.88
CA ARG A 15 -95.22 13.86 -40.31
C ARG A 15 -94.94 12.67 -41.24
N PRO A 16 -95.58 11.51 -41.06
CA PRO A 16 -95.40 10.36 -41.95
C PRO A 16 -96.11 10.61 -43.29
N ASP A 17 -95.41 10.33 -44.38
CA ASP A 17 -95.92 10.30 -45.75
C ASP A 17 -96.22 8.83 -46.13
N VAL A 18 -97.51 8.49 -46.17
CA VAL A 18 -98.00 7.13 -46.42
C VAL A 18 -97.74 6.70 -47.88
N GLU A 19 -97.60 7.65 -48.81
CA GLU A 19 -97.36 7.36 -50.24
C GLU A 19 -95.90 7.01 -50.51
N LYS A 20 -94.96 7.68 -49.81
CA LYS A 20 -93.52 7.49 -49.99
C LYS A 20 -92.87 6.60 -48.93
N ASN A 21 -93.67 6.09 -47.99
CA ASN A 21 -93.23 5.27 -46.86
C ASN A 21 -92.04 5.89 -46.10
N PHE A 22 -92.09 7.21 -45.91
CA PHE A 22 -91.03 8.00 -45.28
C PHE A 22 -91.60 9.29 -44.65
N PHE A 23 -90.76 10.24 -44.20
CA PHE A 23 -91.22 11.51 -43.65
C PHE A 23 -91.46 12.59 -44.72
N PHE A 24 -92.43 13.47 -44.48
CA PHE A 24 -92.59 14.67 -45.30
C PHE A 24 -91.32 15.54 -45.25
N PRO A 25 -90.78 15.96 -46.40
CA PRO A 25 -89.55 16.74 -46.45
C PRO A 25 -89.77 18.15 -45.90
N ASN A 26 -88.79 18.68 -45.15
CA ASN A 26 -88.82 20.09 -44.74
C ASN A 26 -88.32 20.99 -45.88
N TRP A 27 -89.17 21.16 -46.89
CA TRP A 27 -88.84 21.88 -48.12
C TRP A 27 -88.60 23.38 -47.87
N ALA A 28 -89.44 24.02 -47.05
CA ALA A 28 -89.37 25.46 -46.81
C ALA A 28 -88.04 25.88 -46.16
N GLU A 29 -87.56 25.14 -45.15
CA GLU A 29 -86.29 25.44 -44.50
C GLU A 29 -85.09 24.95 -45.33
N SER A 30 -85.21 23.82 -46.02
CA SER A 30 -84.15 23.33 -46.93
C SER A 30 -83.87 24.31 -48.07
N LEU A 31 -84.91 24.94 -48.62
CA LEU A 31 -84.77 25.96 -49.68
C LEU A 31 -83.99 27.18 -49.18
N LYS A 32 -84.22 27.62 -47.93
CA LYS A 32 -83.46 28.72 -47.32
C LYS A 32 -81.97 28.41 -47.16
N VAL A 33 -81.62 27.15 -46.87
CA VAL A 33 -80.22 26.71 -46.82
C VAL A 33 -79.60 26.69 -48.21
N MET A 34 -80.31 26.16 -49.20
CA MET A 34 -79.82 26.08 -50.57
C MET A 34 -79.71 27.45 -51.26
N ALA A 35 -80.56 28.41 -50.88
CA ALA A 35 -80.50 29.79 -51.36
C ALA A 35 -79.43 30.65 -50.66
N ASP A 36 -78.80 30.14 -49.59
CA ASP A 36 -77.77 30.85 -48.84
C ASP A 36 -76.45 30.86 -49.64
N THR A 37 -76.03 32.05 -50.08
CA THR A 37 -74.79 32.25 -50.85
C THR A 37 -73.52 31.80 -50.10
N LYS A 38 -73.56 31.70 -48.76
CA LYS A 38 -72.45 31.22 -47.92
C LYS A 38 -72.48 29.72 -47.62
N PHE A 39 -73.43 28.98 -48.18
CA PHE A 39 -73.65 27.58 -47.83
C PHE A 39 -72.39 26.70 -48.01
N LEU A 40 -71.68 26.85 -49.13
CA LEU A 40 -70.45 26.08 -49.38
C LEU A 40 -69.32 26.40 -48.37
N TYR A 41 -69.14 27.68 -48.04
CA TYR A 41 -68.16 28.11 -47.04
C TYR A 41 -68.48 27.51 -45.66
N ASN A 42 -69.77 27.47 -45.30
CA ASN A 42 -70.24 26.89 -44.04
C ASN A 42 -70.05 25.38 -43.98
N LEU A 43 -70.11 24.66 -45.10
CA LEU A 43 -69.81 23.22 -45.18
C LEU A 43 -68.30 22.93 -45.01
N GLN A 44 -67.45 23.74 -45.65
CA GLN A 44 -65.99 23.58 -45.55
C GLN A 44 -65.46 23.90 -44.16
N ASN A 45 -66.01 24.94 -43.52
CA ASN A 45 -65.61 25.39 -42.18
C ASN A 45 -66.57 24.88 -41.09
N PHE A 46 -67.27 23.79 -41.36
CA PHE A 46 -68.21 23.23 -40.41
C PHE A 46 -67.47 22.81 -39.13
N PRO A 47 -67.91 23.26 -37.95
CA PRO A 47 -67.29 22.91 -36.69
C PRO A 47 -67.63 21.46 -36.31
N LYS A 48 -66.96 20.50 -36.96
CA LYS A 48 -67.17 19.05 -36.81
C LYS A 48 -67.05 18.54 -35.38
N ASP A 49 -66.29 19.23 -34.53
CA ASP A 49 -66.15 18.92 -33.09
C ASP A 49 -67.39 19.33 -32.26
N LYS A 50 -68.37 20.05 -32.84
CA LYS A 50 -69.64 20.41 -32.19
C LYS A 50 -70.76 19.40 -32.43
N ILE A 51 -70.54 18.36 -33.24
CA ILE A 51 -71.51 17.27 -33.42
C ILE A 51 -71.63 16.54 -32.08
N ASN A 52 -72.83 16.46 -31.51
CA ASN A 52 -73.13 15.69 -30.30
C ASN A 52 -73.88 14.39 -30.67
N ALA A 53 -74.03 13.49 -29.69
CA ALA A 53 -74.72 12.21 -29.87
C ALA A 53 -76.15 12.43 -30.40
N GLU A 54 -76.88 13.39 -29.83
CA GLU A 54 -78.24 13.74 -30.21
C GLU A 54 -78.36 14.15 -31.68
N THR A 55 -77.40 14.92 -32.20
CA THR A 55 -77.38 15.34 -33.61
C THR A 55 -77.24 14.12 -34.52
N VAL A 56 -76.40 13.14 -34.16
CA VAL A 56 -76.24 11.90 -34.92
C VAL A 56 -77.50 11.03 -34.83
N ASP A 57 -78.10 10.91 -33.65
CA ASP A 57 -79.33 10.15 -33.42
C ASP A 57 -80.49 10.70 -34.27
N LEU A 58 -80.65 12.02 -34.33
CA LEU A 58 -81.66 12.68 -35.18
C LEU A 58 -81.43 12.43 -36.67
N MET A 59 -80.19 12.17 -37.11
CA MET A 59 -79.87 11.86 -38.50
C MET A 59 -80.14 10.38 -38.84
N LEU A 60 -80.09 9.46 -37.88
CA LEU A 60 -80.18 8.01 -38.11
C LEU A 60 -81.37 7.59 -38.99
N PRO A 61 -82.61 8.06 -38.76
CA PRO A 61 -83.75 7.65 -39.57
C PRO A 61 -83.62 8.00 -41.05
N TYR A 62 -82.86 9.05 -41.37
CA TYR A 62 -82.58 9.46 -42.76
C TYR A 62 -81.43 8.66 -43.36
N LEU A 63 -80.39 8.40 -42.57
CA LEU A 63 -79.20 7.67 -43.02
C LEU A 63 -79.46 6.17 -43.23
N GLU A 64 -80.45 5.60 -42.53
CA GLU A 64 -80.86 4.18 -42.63
C GLU A 64 -81.90 3.93 -43.74
N ASN A 65 -82.38 4.99 -44.41
CA ASN A 65 -83.30 4.85 -45.53
C ASN A 65 -82.57 4.15 -46.71
N PRO A 66 -83.14 3.09 -47.32
CA PRO A 66 -82.55 2.40 -48.48
C PRO A 66 -82.21 3.30 -49.68
N LEU A 67 -82.90 4.45 -49.81
CA LEU A 67 -82.66 5.44 -50.87
C LEU A 67 -81.52 6.43 -50.54
N TYR A 68 -81.02 6.43 -49.29
CA TYR A 68 -79.95 7.30 -48.82
C TYR A 68 -78.57 6.73 -49.17
N THR A 69 -78.35 6.46 -50.45
CA THR A 69 -77.08 5.93 -50.98
C THR A 69 -76.50 6.90 -52.00
N PHE A 70 -75.17 6.85 -52.17
CA PHE A 70 -74.49 7.70 -53.16
C PHE A 70 -75.01 7.45 -54.57
N GLU A 71 -75.27 6.18 -54.93
CA GLU A 71 -75.80 5.78 -56.24
C GLU A 71 -77.24 6.28 -56.44
N GLY A 72 -78.10 6.14 -55.42
CA GLY A 72 -79.47 6.66 -55.45
C GLY A 72 -79.52 8.19 -55.58
N ALA A 73 -78.67 8.91 -54.84
CA ALA A 73 -78.59 10.36 -54.93
C ALA A 73 -78.01 10.85 -56.27
N LYS A 74 -77.07 10.11 -56.87
CA LYS A 74 -76.46 10.46 -58.17
C LYS A 74 -77.46 10.36 -59.32
N ILE A 75 -78.37 9.37 -59.28
CA ILE A 75 -79.47 9.23 -60.24
C ILE A 75 -80.43 10.42 -60.16
N ALA A 76 -80.69 10.94 -58.95
CA ALA A 76 -81.58 12.08 -58.74
C ALA A 76 -80.91 13.42 -59.10
N CYS A 77 -79.73 13.71 -58.53
CA CYS A 77 -78.95 14.92 -58.79
C CYS A 77 -77.50 14.76 -58.33
N GLY A 78 -76.55 14.89 -59.27
CA GLY A 78 -75.11 14.75 -58.97
C GLY A 78 -74.59 15.69 -57.87
N ASN A 79 -75.12 16.92 -57.77
CA ASN A 79 -74.73 17.88 -56.72
C ASN A 79 -75.22 17.47 -55.32
N VAL A 80 -76.34 16.73 -55.24
CA VAL A 80 -76.90 16.23 -53.98
C VAL A 80 -76.11 15.03 -53.46
N ALA A 81 -75.53 14.22 -54.36
CA ALA A 81 -74.67 13.09 -53.98
C ALA A 81 -73.43 13.53 -53.18
N GLY A 82 -72.84 14.68 -53.51
CA GLY A 82 -71.71 15.25 -52.74
C GLY A 82 -72.10 15.69 -51.33
N LEU A 83 -73.29 16.28 -51.17
CA LEU A 83 -73.82 16.65 -49.85
C LEU A 83 -74.14 15.42 -49.00
N LEU A 84 -74.71 14.38 -49.61
CA LEU A 84 -74.99 13.10 -48.94
C LEU A 84 -73.70 12.46 -48.43
N GLN A 85 -72.65 12.45 -49.25
CA GLN A 85 -71.34 11.92 -48.83
C GLN A 85 -70.75 12.72 -47.66
N TRP A 86 -70.87 14.05 -47.70
CA TRP A 86 -70.41 14.93 -46.62
C TRP A 86 -71.14 14.63 -45.30
N THR A 87 -72.47 14.48 -45.31
CA THR A 87 -73.24 14.17 -44.09
C THR A 87 -72.89 12.79 -43.52
N THR A 88 -72.65 11.79 -44.37
CA THR A 88 -72.18 10.46 -43.94
C THR A 88 -70.78 10.54 -43.35
N ALA A 89 -69.88 11.33 -43.95
CA ALA A 89 -68.53 11.55 -43.43
C ALA A 89 -68.54 12.30 -42.07
N MET A 90 -69.49 13.21 -41.84
CA MET A 90 -69.63 13.90 -40.54
C MET A 90 -70.05 12.93 -39.43
N LYS A 91 -70.96 11.98 -39.70
CA LYS A 91 -71.29 10.89 -38.74
C LYS A 91 -70.07 10.00 -38.47
N ALA A 92 -69.35 9.59 -39.51
CA ALA A 92 -68.15 8.78 -39.36
C ALA A 92 -67.06 9.49 -38.54
N PHE A 93 -66.86 10.79 -38.77
CA PHE A 93 -65.94 11.62 -37.99
C PHE A 93 -66.33 11.65 -36.51
N TYR A 94 -67.60 11.88 -36.18
CA TYR A 94 -68.06 11.87 -34.79
C TYR A 94 -67.76 10.55 -34.08
N ASN A 95 -68.09 9.42 -34.72
CA ASN A 95 -67.87 8.09 -34.14
C ASN A 95 -66.39 7.85 -33.79
N VAL A 96 -65.47 8.24 -34.67
CA VAL A 96 -64.02 8.11 -34.41
C VAL A 96 -63.53 9.14 -33.38
N ASN A 97 -64.02 10.39 -33.47
CA ASN A 97 -63.59 11.46 -32.58
C ASN A 97 -64.01 11.21 -31.12
N LYS A 98 -65.16 10.54 -30.90
CA LYS A 98 -65.62 10.07 -29.59
C LYS A 98 -64.55 9.24 -28.87
N ASP A 99 -63.89 8.34 -29.59
CA ASP A 99 -62.86 7.46 -29.02
C ASP A 99 -61.47 8.14 -28.97
N VAL A 100 -61.18 9.06 -29.90
CA VAL A 100 -59.88 9.75 -30.00
C VAL A 100 -59.72 10.89 -29.00
N LEU A 101 -60.78 11.61 -28.64
CA LEU A 101 -60.74 12.71 -27.67
C LEU A 101 -60.19 12.31 -26.30
N PRO A 102 -60.66 11.22 -25.64
CA PRO A 102 -60.09 10.80 -24.36
C PRO A 102 -58.63 10.35 -24.50
N LEU A 103 -58.24 9.76 -25.64
CA LEU A 103 -56.85 9.37 -25.90
C LEU A 103 -55.93 10.59 -26.03
N LYS A 104 -56.36 11.65 -26.73
CA LYS A 104 -55.61 12.91 -26.83
C LYS A 104 -55.47 13.60 -25.47
N ALA A 105 -56.54 13.61 -24.67
CA ALA A 105 -56.50 14.15 -23.32
C ALA A 105 -55.54 13.35 -22.41
N ASN A 106 -55.59 12.01 -22.46
CA ASN A 106 -54.67 11.17 -21.71
C ASN A 106 -53.21 11.33 -22.17
N LEU A 107 -52.96 11.44 -23.48
CA LEU A 107 -51.63 11.71 -24.02
C LEU A 107 -51.07 13.02 -23.46
N ALA A 108 -51.85 14.09 -23.41
CA ALA A 108 -51.43 15.37 -22.83
C ALA A 108 -51.06 15.23 -21.34
N ILE A 109 -51.84 14.45 -20.58
CA ILE A 109 -51.55 14.17 -19.16
C ILE A 109 -50.24 13.39 -19.01
N GLN A 110 -50.04 12.32 -19.79
CA GLN A 110 -48.83 11.49 -19.73
C GLN A 110 -47.59 12.29 -20.18
N GLN A 111 -47.73 13.11 -21.22
CA GLN A 111 -46.63 13.96 -21.68
C GLN A 111 -46.21 14.97 -20.62
N ASN A 112 -47.16 15.57 -19.90
CA ASN A 112 -46.84 16.48 -18.82
C ASN A 112 -46.14 15.75 -17.66
N ARG A 113 -46.61 14.54 -17.30
CA ARG A 113 -45.96 13.70 -16.27
C ARG A 113 -44.54 13.33 -16.67
N LEU A 114 -44.33 12.93 -17.92
CA LEU A 114 -43.00 12.61 -18.45
C LEU A 114 -42.07 13.82 -18.37
N ASN A 115 -42.55 15.00 -18.75
CA ASN A 115 -41.75 16.23 -18.71
C ASN A 115 -41.32 16.57 -17.27
N ILE A 116 -42.23 16.45 -16.30
CA ILE A 116 -41.91 16.67 -14.88
C ILE A 116 -40.86 15.66 -14.40
N ALA A 117 -41.09 14.36 -14.61
CA ALA A 117 -40.16 13.31 -14.19
C ALA A 117 -38.79 13.44 -14.86
N THR A 118 -38.75 13.84 -16.13
CA THR A 118 -37.48 14.07 -16.86
C THR A 118 -36.72 15.26 -16.28
N LYS A 119 -37.42 16.30 -15.84
CA LYS A 119 -36.80 17.46 -15.20
C LYS A 119 -36.20 17.08 -13.84
N GLU A 120 -36.97 16.36 -13.01
CA GLU A 120 -36.49 15.87 -11.71
C GLU A 120 -35.28 14.93 -11.86
N LEU A 121 -35.32 14.02 -12.84
CA LEU A 121 -34.19 13.14 -13.15
C LEU A 121 -32.93 13.93 -13.52
N ASN A 122 -33.05 14.93 -14.39
CA ASN A 122 -31.93 15.77 -14.79
C ASN A 122 -31.36 16.58 -13.62
N GLU A 123 -32.20 17.08 -12.71
CA GLU A 123 -31.76 17.78 -11.50
C GLU A 123 -31.02 16.84 -10.55
N ALA A 124 -31.55 15.63 -10.32
CA ALA A 124 -30.91 14.61 -9.50
C ALA A 124 -29.57 14.14 -10.08
N GLN A 125 -29.48 13.94 -11.39
CA GLN A 125 -28.24 13.56 -12.09
C GLN A 125 -27.17 14.65 -11.98
N LYS A 126 -27.55 15.93 -12.11
CA LYS A 126 -26.62 17.05 -11.92
C LYS A 126 -26.09 17.11 -10.48
N LEU A 127 -26.95 16.90 -9.49
CA LEU A 127 -26.55 16.88 -8.09
C LEU A 127 -25.61 15.70 -7.81
N LEU A 128 -25.91 14.52 -8.35
CA LEU A 128 -25.05 13.35 -8.21
C LEU A 128 -23.66 13.62 -8.80
N ALA A 129 -23.59 14.14 -10.02
CA ALA A 129 -22.31 14.46 -10.68
C ALA A 129 -21.48 15.47 -9.86
N ALA A 130 -22.11 16.52 -9.32
CA ALA A 130 -21.42 17.48 -8.46
C ALA A 130 -20.88 16.84 -7.17
N LYS A 131 -21.64 15.92 -6.57
CA LYS A 131 -21.21 15.22 -5.35
C LYS A 131 -20.14 14.18 -5.60
N GLU A 132 -20.16 13.50 -6.75
CA GLU A 132 -19.10 12.61 -7.18
C GLU A 132 -17.78 13.37 -7.42
N GLU A 133 -17.85 14.58 -8.00
CA GLU A 133 -16.67 15.43 -8.18
C GLU A 133 -16.09 15.91 -6.83
N GLU A 134 -16.94 16.38 -5.90
CA GLU A 134 -16.51 16.74 -4.54
C GLU A 134 -15.86 15.54 -3.81
N LEU A 135 -16.44 14.35 -3.93
CA LEU A 135 -15.92 13.13 -3.32
C LEU A 135 -14.57 12.74 -3.92
N ALA A 136 -14.41 12.82 -5.24
CA ALA A 136 -13.15 12.51 -5.91
C ALA A 136 -12.03 13.46 -5.45
N ALA A 137 -12.32 14.76 -5.33
CA ALA A 137 -11.35 15.74 -4.83
C ALA A 137 -10.96 15.46 -3.37
N ALA A 138 -11.94 15.13 -2.51
CA ALA A 138 -11.67 14.79 -1.11
C ALA A 138 -10.86 13.49 -0.98
N GLN A 139 -11.16 12.47 -1.79
CA GLN A 139 -10.42 11.21 -1.81
C GLN A 139 -8.96 11.43 -2.24
N GLN A 140 -8.73 12.25 -3.27
CA GLN A 140 -7.38 12.57 -3.72
C GLN A 140 -6.57 13.28 -2.62
N GLN A 141 -7.18 14.25 -1.92
CA GLN A 141 -6.51 14.93 -0.81
C GLN A 141 -6.20 13.96 0.35
N PHE A 142 -7.13 13.07 0.66
CA PHE A 142 -6.94 12.03 1.67
C PHE A 142 -5.77 11.11 1.31
N ASP A 143 -5.72 10.62 0.08
CA ASP A 143 -4.66 9.71 -0.38
C ASP A 143 -3.28 10.38 -0.34
N VAL A 144 -3.19 11.65 -0.75
CA VAL A 144 -1.94 12.44 -0.66
C VAL A 144 -1.52 12.63 0.80
N ALA A 145 -2.46 12.98 1.69
CA ALA A 145 -2.16 13.16 3.11
C ALA A 145 -1.73 11.85 3.79
N MET A 146 -2.37 10.73 3.44
CA MET A 146 -2.02 9.40 3.95
C MET A 146 -0.65 8.94 3.44
N ALA A 147 -0.32 9.18 2.18
CA ALA A 147 1.00 8.89 1.62
C ALA A 147 2.10 9.69 2.34
N ALA A 148 1.91 11.00 2.51
CA ALA A 148 2.86 11.86 3.22
C ALA A 148 3.03 11.44 4.69
N LYS A 149 1.93 11.07 5.36
CA LYS A 149 1.98 10.54 6.73
C LYS A 149 2.81 9.26 6.80
N GLN A 150 2.60 8.33 5.86
CA GLN A 150 3.34 7.06 5.85
C GLN A 150 4.83 7.29 5.59
N GLU A 151 5.19 8.17 4.66
CA GLU A 151 6.58 8.51 4.38
C GLU A 151 7.30 9.06 5.62
N VAL A 152 6.66 9.99 6.34
CA VAL A 152 7.21 10.55 7.59
C VAL A 152 7.38 9.47 8.65
N LEU A 153 6.42 8.56 8.80
CA LEU A 153 6.52 7.45 9.75
C LEU A 153 7.65 6.48 9.38
N ASP A 154 7.82 6.17 8.11
CA ASP A 154 8.89 5.28 7.64
C ASP A 154 10.27 5.89 7.87
N VAL A 155 10.43 7.20 7.63
CA VAL A 155 11.66 7.93 7.93
C VAL A 155 11.92 7.93 9.43
N ALA A 156 10.91 8.22 10.27
CA ALA A 156 11.05 8.20 11.72
C ALA A 156 11.46 6.83 12.24
N ASN A 157 10.86 5.75 11.74
CA ASN A 157 11.21 4.38 12.10
C ASN A 157 12.65 4.02 11.70
N LYS A 158 13.09 4.42 10.51
CA LYS A 158 14.48 4.23 10.07
C LYS A 158 15.47 4.97 10.98
N VAL A 159 15.18 6.21 11.35
CA VAL A 159 16.03 7.00 12.25
C VAL A 159 16.06 6.38 13.65
N LYS A 160 14.91 5.97 14.18
CA LYS A 160 14.82 5.29 15.47
C LYS A 160 15.65 4.00 15.49
N SER A 161 15.50 3.14 14.48
CA SER A 161 16.28 1.91 14.38
C SER A 161 17.80 2.17 14.32
N LYS A 162 18.23 3.20 13.58
CA LYS A 162 19.64 3.62 13.56
C LYS A 162 20.12 4.13 14.92
N MET A 163 19.28 4.91 15.62
CA MET A 163 19.59 5.44 16.95
C MET A 163 19.69 4.33 17.99
N ASP A 164 18.79 3.34 17.95
CA ASP A 164 18.81 2.19 18.85
C ASP A 164 20.07 1.35 18.62
N ALA A 165 20.43 1.09 17.36
CA ALA A 165 21.67 0.38 17.00
C ALA A 165 22.93 1.14 17.44
N ALA A 166 22.97 2.46 17.26
CA ALA A 166 24.08 3.29 17.70
C ALA A 166 24.20 3.31 19.23
N SER A 167 23.08 3.43 19.95
CA SER A 167 23.04 3.37 21.41
C SER A 167 23.53 2.02 21.94
N ALA A 168 23.09 0.91 21.34
CA ALA A 168 23.55 -0.42 21.69
C ALA A 168 25.07 -0.58 21.47
N LEU A 169 25.60 -0.06 20.36
CA LEU A 169 27.02 -0.07 20.06
C LEU A 169 27.83 0.75 21.07
N ILE A 170 27.38 1.97 21.39
CA ILE A 170 28.03 2.84 22.36
C ILE A 170 28.05 2.18 23.74
N ASN A 171 26.92 1.62 24.18
CA ASN A 171 26.83 0.94 25.48
C ASN A 171 27.70 -0.32 25.52
N GLY A 172 27.74 -1.10 24.43
CA GLY A 172 28.61 -2.27 24.32
C GLY A 172 30.10 -1.92 24.33
N LEU A 173 30.48 -0.78 23.76
CA LEU A 173 31.86 -0.32 23.69
C LEU A 173 32.31 0.51 24.89
N ALA A 174 31.39 1.02 25.71
CA ALA A 174 31.72 1.87 26.85
C ALA A 174 32.63 1.15 27.87
N GLY A 175 32.34 -0.13 28.14
CA GLY A 175 33.20 -0.96 29.00
C GLY A 175 34.59 -1.19 28.39
N GLU A 176 34.65 -1.42 27.08
CA GLU A 176 35.92 -1.61 26.36
C GLU A 176 36.76 -0.34 26.32
N GLN A 177 36.14 0.84 26.19
CA GLN A 177 36.83 2.12 26.27
C GLN A 177 37.55 2.28 27.61
N VAL A 178 36.87 1.98 28.72
CA VAL A 178 37.47 2.04 30.07
C VAL A 178 38.63 1.06 30.16
N ARG A 179 38.40 -0.21 29.77
CA ARG A 179 39.43 -1.26 29.80
C ARG A 179 40.66 -0.89 28.98
N TRP A 180 40.50 -0.40 27.76
CA TRP A 180 41.64 0.02 26.92
C TRP A 180 42.36 1.23 27.48
N THR A 181 41.63 2.15 28.12
CA THR A 181 42.24 3.30 28.79
C THR A 181 43.10 2.86 29.97
N GLU A 182 42.58 1.96 30.81
CA GLU A 182 43.33 1.37 31.93
C GLU A 182 44.54 0.56 31.45
N GLN A 183 44.37 -0.28 30.43
CA GLN A 183 45.47 -1.04 29.83
C GLN A 183 46.54 -0.13 29.22
N SER A 184 46.15 0.96 28.55
CA SER A 184 47.09 1.93 28.01
C SER A 184 47.90 2.61 29.11
N GLN A 185 47.29 2.94 30.25
CA GLN A 185 47.99 3.50 31.40
C GLN A 185 48.94 2.47 32.04
N ALA A 186 48.48 1.22 32.20
CA ALA A 186 49.30 0.12 32.70
C ALA A 186 50.54 -0.11 31.83
N PHE A 187 50.37 -0.19 30.51
CA PHE A 187 51.47 -0.36 29.55
C PHE A 187 52.46 0.80 29.57
N ARG A 188 51.97 2.04 29.72
CA ARG A 188 52.86 3.19 29.87
C ARG A 188 53.72 3.05 31.13
N SER A 189 53.10 2.67 32.24
CA SER A 189 53.80 2.45 33.51
C SER A 189 54.79 1.28 33.44
N GLU A 190 54.44 0.21 32.73
CA GLU A 190 55.33 -0.93 32.46
C GLU A 190 56.52 -0.52 31.59
N THR A 191 56.30 0.28 30.55
CA THR A 191 57.37 0.80 29.68
C THR A 191 58.40 1.61 30.46
N GLU A 192 57.94 2.41 31.44
CA GLU A 192 58.83 3.18 32.31
C GLU A 192 59.69 2.29 33.22
N ARG A 193 59.15 1.18 33.72
CA ARG A 193 59.84 0.21 34.58
C ARG A 193 60.70 -0.82 33.82
N LEU A 194 60.42 -1.01 32.54
CA LEU A 194 61.03 -2.03 31.69
C LEU A 194 62.57 -1.99 31.73
N VAL A 195 63.16 -0.80 31.81
CA VAL A 195 64.62 -0.64 31.86
C VAL A 195 65.19 -1.30 33.12
N GLY A 196 64.58 -1.08 34.29
CA GLY A 196 65.00 -1.71 35.54
C GLY A 196 64.75 -3.21 35.54
N ASP A 197 63.61 -3.64 35.01
CA ASP A 197 63.23 -5.06 34.94
C ASP A 197 64.22 -5.83 34.05
N VAL A 198 64.53 -5.31 32.86
CA VAL A 198 65.53 -5.91 31.95
C VAL A 198 66.92 -5.96 32.60
N LEU A 199 67.32 -4.96 33.38
CA LEU A 199 68.60 -5.00 34.11
C LEU A 199 68.64 -6.16 35.12
N LEU A 200 67.58 -6.39 35.87
CA LEU A 200 67.50 -7.52 36.81
C LEU A 200 67.50 -8.86 36.07
N LEU A 201 66.70 -9.00 35.02
CA LEU A 201 66.59 -10.24 34.25
C LEU A 201 67.89 -10.58 33.52
N THR A 202 68.55 -9.60 32.91
CA THR A 202 69.85 -9.80 32.25
C THR A 202 70.97 -10.06 33.26
N GLY A 203 70.95 -9.39 34.41
CA GLY A 203 71.84 -9.66 35.53
C GLY A 203 71.70 -11.09 36.04
N PHE A 204 70.46 -11.57 36.17
CA PHE A 204 70.16 -12.97 36.48
C PHE A 204 70.79 -13.91 35.45
N LEU A 205 70.41 -13.80 34.18
CA LEU A 205 70.91 -14.68 33.11
C LEU A 205 72.44 -14.69 32.98
N SER A 206 73.10 -13.58 33.31
CA SER A 206 74.56 -13.43 33.13
C SER A 206 75.38 -13.89 34.34
N TYR A 207 74.89 -13.70 35.56
CA TYR A 207 75.71 -13.83 36.77
C TYR A 207 75.23 -14.90 37.76
N THR A 208 73.97 -15.35 37.72
CA THR A 208 73.43 -16.23 38.77
C THR A 208 73.68 -17.72 38.54
N GLY A 209 74.06 -18.12 37.33
CA GLY A 209 74.21 -19.53 36.93
C GLY A 209 74.99 -20.40 37.91
N PRO A 210 76.19 -20.01 38.36
CA PRO A 210 77.01 -20.83 39.26
C PRO A 210 76.50 -20.92 40.72
N PHE A 211 75.53 -20.11 41.11
CA PHE A 211 75.14 -19.93 42.51
C PHE A 211 73.89 -20.72 42.90
N ASN A 212 73.77 -21.05 44.18
CA ASN A 212 72.59 -21.72 44.76
C ASN A 212 71.42 -20.73 44.98
N GLN A 213 70.22 -21.25 45.29
CA GLN A 213 69.01 -20.44 45.43
C GLN A 213 69.17 -19.27 46.42
N GLU A 214 69.75 -19.51 47.60
CA GLU A 214 69.94 -18.49 48.63
C GLU A 214 70.79 -17.32 48.13
N TYR A 215 71.92 -17.61 47.47
CA TYR A 215 72.80 -16.59 46.96
C TYR A 215 72.20 -15.86 45.74
N ARG A 216 71.41 -16.55 44.91
CA ARG A 216 70.63 -15.90 43.84
C ARG A 216 69.66 -14.88 44.41
N ASN A 217 68.94 -15.24 45.47
CA ASN A 217 67.99 -14.34 46.14
C ASN A 217 68.71 -13.13 46.76
N LEU A 218 69.88 -13.35 47.37
CA LEU A 218 70.72 -12.27 47.89
C LEU A 218 71.16 -11.30 46.78
N LEU A 219 71.64 -11.82 45.64
CA LEU A 219 72.04 -11.00 44.49
C LEU A 219 70.87 -10.18 43.94
N GLN A 220 69.72 -10.82 43.72
CA GLN A 220 68.51 -10.14 43.21
C GLN A 220 68.04 -9.02 44.15
N THR A 221 68.00 -9.30 45.46
CA THR A 221 67.62 -8.30 46.47
C THR A 221 68.61 -7.14 46.48
N THR A 222 69.91 -7.44 46.40
CA THR A 222 70.98 -6.43 46.38
C THR A 222 70.86 -5.54 45.14
N TRP A 223 70.69 -6.14 43.96
CA TRP A 223 70.53 -5.40 42.70
C TRP A 223 69.25 -4.56 42.69
N TYR A 224 68.14 -5.10 43.17
CA TYR A 224 66.89 -4.36 43.31
C TYR A 224 67.07 -3.11 44.19
N ASN A 225 67.69 -3.25 45.36
CA ASN A 225 67.96 -2.13 46.25
C ASN A 225 68.82 -1.05 45.59
N GLU A 226 69.84 -1.46 44.82
CA GLU A 226 70.71 -0.53 44.09
C GLU A 226 69.94 0.25 43.01
N LEU A 227 69.03 -0.41 42.28
CA LEU A 227 68.16 0.26 41.29
C LEU A 227 67.26 1.29 41.97
N VAL A 228 66.67 0.94 43.11
CA VAL A 228 65.84 1.85 43.91
C VAL A 228 66.65 3.05 44.42
N THR A 229 67.84 2.82 44.97
CA THR A 229 68.74 3.90 45.43
C THR A 229 69.12 4.85 44.29
N ARG A 230 69.34 4.31 43.09
CA ARG A 230 69.66 5.09 41.88
C ARG A 230 68.44 5.74 41.22
N LYS A 231 67.24 5.55 41.78
CA LYS A 231 65.96 6.03 41.23
C LYS A 231 65.69 5.52 39.81
N ILE A 232 66.13 4.31 39.51
CA ILE A 232 65.78 3.62 38.26
C ILE A 232 64.43 2.93 38.49
N PRO A 233 63.39 3.23 37.69
CA PRO A 233 62.10 2.58 37.83
C PRO A 233 62.23 1.07 37.59
N VAL A 234 61.63 0.28 38.48
CA VAL A 234 61.67 -1.18 38.46
C VAL A 234 60.39 -1.72 39.10
N THR A 235 59.94 -2.88 38.65
CA THR A 235 58.75 -3.55 39.19
C THR A 235 59.06 -4.11 40.57
N ALA A 236 58.19 -3.80 41.54
CA ALA A 236 58.31 -4.32 42.89
C ALA A 236 58.07 -5.84 42.90
N ASN A 237 58.94 -6.60 43.56
CA ASN A 237 58.87 -8.07 43.62
C ASN A 237 58.80 -8.74 42.24
N LEU A 238 59.63 -8.31 41.30
CA LEU A 238 59.73 -8.91 39.96
C LEU A 238 59.95 -10.43 40.04
N ASN A 239 59.01 -11.22 39.53
CA ASN A 239 59.16 -12.67 39.42
C ASN A 239 59.97 -13.01 38.16
N ILE A 240 61.21 -13.44 38.34
CA ILE A 240 62.12 -13.76 37.22
C ILE A 240 61.58 -14.87 36.33
N THR A 241 60.99 -15.90 36.94
CA THR A 241 60.50 -17.08 36.23
C THR A 241 59.36 -16.70 35.27
N GLU A 242 58.36 -15.98 35.77
CA GLU A 242 57.17 -15.57 35.00
C GLU A 242 57.51 -14.57 33.87
N ASN A 243 58.55 -13.75 34.03
CA ASN A 243 58.94 -12.76 33.02
C ASN A 243 59.82 -13.32 31.91
N LEU A 244 60.54 -14.42 32.14
CA LEU A 244 61.44 -15.01 31.14
C LEU A 244 60.82 -16.21 30.41
N VAL A 245 59.87 -16.89 31.03
CA VAL A 245 59.27 -18.12 30.52
C VAL A 245 57.79 -18.22 30.90
N ASP A 246 56.97 -18.68 29.96
CA ASP A 246 55.55 -18.95 30.15
C ASP A 246 55.30 -20.32 30.81
N THR A 247 54.20 -20.44 31.55
CA THR A 247 53.80 -21.67 32.25
C THR A 247 53.72 -22.91 31.35
N PRO A 248 53.19 -22.85 30.11
CA PRO A 248 53.22 -23.98 29.17
C PRO A 248 54.64 -24.50 28.90
N THR A 249 55.60 -23.62 28.62
CA THR A 249 57.01 -24.01 28.41
C THR A 249 57.60 -24.72 29.64
N ILE A 250 57.29 -24.26 30.86
CA ILE A 250 57.71 -24.93 32.10
C ILE A 250 57.08 -26.33 32.19
N GLY A 251 55.80 -26.45 31.83
CA GLY A 251 55.10 -27.74 31.77
C GLY A 251 55.77 -28.72 30.80
N GLU A 252 56.21 -28.25 29.64
CA GLU A 252 56.94 -29.06 28.67
C GLU A 252 58.29 -29.53 29.21
N TRP A 253 59.03 -28.67 29.91
CA TRP A 253 60.29 -29.06 30.55
C TRP A 253 60.09 -30.13 31.61
N ASN A 254 59.02 -30.04 32.39
CA ASN A 254 58.66 -31.06 33.38
C ASN A 254 58.36 -32.41 32.71
N LEU A 255 57.64 -32.40 31.57
CA LEU A 255 57.40 -33.62 30.77
C LEU A 255 58.70 -34.20 30.17
N GLN A 256 59.68 -33.34 29.88
CA GLN A 256 61.01 -33.73 29.40
C GLN A 256 61.93 -34.23 30.53
N GLY A 257 61.48 -34.16 31.79
CA GLY A 257 62.19 -34.68 32.96
C GLY A 257 62.97 -33.64 33.76
N LEU A 258 62.76 -32.33 33.51
CA LEU A 258 63.25 -31.28 34.41
C LEU A 258 62.44 -31.32 35.73
N PRO A 259 63.07 -31.27 36.90
CA PRO A 259 62.35 -31.15 38.15
C PRO A 259 61.55 -29.83 38.24
N SER A 260 60.41 -29.87 38.92
CA SER A 260 59.49 -28.74 39.05
C SER A 260 59.84 -27.76 40.19
N ASP A 261 61.00 -27.93 40.84
CA ASP A 261 61.46 -26.99 41.87
C ASP A 261 62.01 -25.70 41.25
N GLU A 262 61.98 -24.62 42.04
CA GLU A 262 62.34 -23.29 41.56
C GLU A 262 63.78 -23.21 41.03
N LEU A 263 64.74 -23.87 41.68
CA LEU A 263 66.14 -23.85 41.28
C LEU A 263 66.33 -24.56 39.93
N SER A 264 65.69 -25.71 39.75
CA SER A 264 65.70 -26.46 38.48
C SER A 264 65.05 -25.69 37.34
N ILE A 265 63.91 -25.04 37.59
CA ILE A 265 63.25 -24.18 36.59
C ILE A 265 64.17 -23.00 36.23
N GLN A 266 64.75 -22.32 37.22
CA GLN A 266 65.71 -21.24 37.00
C GLN A 266 66.94 -21.70 36.21
N ASN A 267 67.45 -22.90 36.46
CA ASN A 267 68.53 -23.49 35.67
C ASN A 267 68.09 -23.76 34.23
N GLY A 268 66.88 -24.27 34.03
CA GLY A 268 66.27 -24.45 32.72
C GLY A 268 66.16 -23.13 31.94
N ILE A 269 65.80 -22.04 32.62
CA ILE A 269 65.78 -20.68 32.05
C ILE A 269 67.19 -20.28 31.58
N ILE A 270 68.21 -20.45 32.41
CA ILE A 270 69.59 -20.10 32.05
C ILE A 270 70.06 -20.94 30.86
N VAL A 271 69.79 -22.24 30.85
CA VAL A 271 70.15 -23.15 29.73
C VAL A 271 69.51 -22.73 28.41
N THR A 272 68.26 -22.26 28.44
CA THR A 272 67.49 -21.97 27.22
C THR A 272 67.53 -20.50 26.78
N LYS A 273 67.78 -19.56 27.70
CA LYS A 273 67.72 -18.11 27.43
C LYS A 273 69.07 -17.41 27.52
N ALA A 274 70.10 -18.02 28.12
CA ALA A 274 71.42 -17.41 28.13
C ALA A 274 72.01 -17.35 26.71
N SER A 275 72.74 -16.27 26.42
CA SER A 275 73.37 -16.07 25.11
C SER A 275 74.58 -16.97 24.84
N ARG A 276 75.11 -17.61 25.89
CA ARG A 276 76.27 -18.50 25.84
C ARG A 276 75.82 -19.92 26.18
N PHE A 277 76.50 -20.92 25.61
CA PHE A 277 76.31 -22.31 25.99
C PHE A 277 76.76 -22.55 27.44
N PRO A 278 75.83 -22.83 28.38
CA PRO A 278 76.19 -22.98 29.77
C PRO A 278 76.89 -24.32 30.02
N LEU A 279 77.91 -24.31 30.88
CA LEU A 279 78.51 -25.55 31.38
C LEU A 279 77.60 -26.13 32.46
N LEU A 280 77.07 -27.32 32.21
CA LEU A 280 76.20 -28.00 33.14
C LEU A 280 77.01 -28.86 34.14
N ILE A 281 76.94 -28.50 35.42
CA ILE A 281 77.53 -29.31 36.52
C ILE A 281 76.41 -30.17 37.10
N ASP A 282 76.33 -31.43 36.67
CA ASP A 282 75.20 -32.32 36.94
C ASP A 282 75.67 -33.67 37.50
N PRO A 283 75.90 -33.78 38.83
CA PRO A 283 76.33 -35.02 39.46
C PRO A 283 75.26 -36.13 39.42
N GLN A 284 73.98 -35.77 39.24
CA GLN A 284 72.87 -36.72 39.22
C GLN A 284 72.45 -37.13 37.80
N SER A 285 73.09 -36.57 36.77
CA SER A 285 72.77 -36.80 35.34
C SER A 285 71.32 -36.45 34.95
N GLN A 286 70.61 -35.65 35.75
CA GLN A 286 69.22 -35.25 35.50
C GLN A 286 69.13 -34.23 34.37
N GLY A 287 69.97 -33.20 34.39
CA GLY A 287 69.98 -32.17 33.36
C GLY A 287 70.51 -32.72 32.02
N ILE A 288 71.45 -33.67 32.04
CA ILE A 288 71.87 -34.39 30.82
C ILE A 288 70.70 -35.18 30.22
N ALA A 289 69.93 -35.90 31.05
CA ALA A 289 68.76 -36.64 30.60
C ALA A 289 67.68 -35.70 30.02
N TRP A 290 67.42 -34.58 30.70
CA TRP A 290 66.49 -33.55 30.24
C TRP A 290 66.88 -32.98 28.87
N ILE A 291 68.15 -32.58 28.66
CA ILE A 291 68.61 -32.04 27.37
C ILE A 291 68.45 -33.08 26.25
N LYS A 292 68.78 -34.35 26.49
CA LYS A 292 68.59 -35.42 25.51
C LYS A 292 67.12 -35.63 25.14
N ASN A 293 66.22 -35.54 26.12
CA ASN A 293 64.78 -35.66 25.88
C ASN A 293 64.23 -34.43 25.15
N LYS A 294 64.70 -33.23 25.52
CA LYS A 294 64.31 -31.97 24.89
C LYS A 294 64.73 -31.91 23.42
N GLU A 295 65.94 -32.33 23.11
CA GLU A 295 66.51 -32.29 21.75
C GLU A 295 66.27 -33.59 20.96
N LYS A 296 65.35 -34.44 21.41
CA LYS A 296 65.07 -35.76 20.81
C LYS A 296 64.66 -35.66 19.34
N GLU A 297 63.93 -34.61 18.98
CA GLU A 297 63.49 -34.36 17.59
C GLU A 297 64.53 -33.60 16.76
N ASN A 298 65.55 -33.02 17.41
CA ASN A 298 66.54 -32.14 16.79
C ASN A 298 67.85 -32.86 16.41
N ASN A 299 67.85 -34.20 16.37
CA ASN A 299 69.01 -35.02 16.01
C ASN A 299 70.29 -34.70 16.81
N LEU A 300 70.16 -34.49 18.14
CA LEU A 300 71.29 -34.22 19.03
C LEU A 300 72.37 -35.30 18.95
N GLN A 301 73.60 -34.90 18.62
CA GLN A 301 74.77 -35.77 18.67
C GLN A 301 75.48 -35.67 20.03
N VAL A 302 75.61 -36.81 20.71
CA VAL A 302 76.26 -36.90 22.03
C VAL A 302 77.66 -37.46 21.86
N THR A 303 78.67 -36.70 22.27
CA THR A 303 80.09 -37.11 22.19
C THR A 303 80.80 -36.89 23.53
N SER A 304 82.03 -37.40 23.65
CA SER A 304 82.91 -37.18 24.81
C SER A 304 84.31 -36.78 24.33
N LEU A 305 85.10 -36.13 25.19
CA LEU A 305 86.47 -35.70 24.84
C LEU A 305 87.39 -36.86 24.39
N ASN A 306 87.08 -38.09 24.81
CA ASN A 306 87.84 -39.29 24.43
C ASN A 306 87.33 -39.96 23.15
N HIS A 307 86.25 -39.47 22.56
CA HIS A 307 85.72 -39.98 21.30
C HIS A 307 86.59 -39.44 20.16
N LYS A 308 87.54 -40.25 19.69
CA LYS A 308 88.21 -40.01 18.42
C LYS A 308 87.26 -40.53 17.34
N TYR A 309 86.91 -39.68 16.37
CA TYR A 309 85.90 -39.85 15.32
C TYR A 309 84.48 -39.44 15.73
#